data_AF-A0A373S3Y6-F1
#
_entry.id   AF-A0A373S3Y6-F1
#
_cell.length_a   1.000
_cell.length_b   1.000
_cell.length_c   1.000
_cell.angle_alpha   90.00
_cell.angle_beta   90.00
_cell.angle_gamma   90.00
#
_symmetry.space_group_name_H-M   'P 1'
#
loop_
_entity.id
_entity.type
_entity.pdbx_description
1 polymer ?
#
loop_
_entity_poly.entity_id
_entity_poly.type
_entity_poly.pdbx_seq_one_letter_code
_entity_poly.pdbx_strand_id
1 'polypeptide(L)'
;LGRIRRFQREHGSRQAQGRWAYAKRLNTELGRKIAREIVLYASEKKADVIVFEYLEMKGKLSGKKKQKLQMWRKRDIQKRCGQQAHRKEIRISRICAWNTSRLAFDGSGEIARD
;
A
#
# COMPACT_ATOMS: atom_id res chain seq x y z
N LEU A 1 -5.51 15.59 -1.86
CA LEU A 1 -6.55 15.47 -0.79
C LEU A 1 -7.03 16.82 -0.25
N GLY A 2 -6.13 17.75 0.08
CA GLY A 2 -6.49 19.06 0.67
C GLY A 2 -7.49 19.88 -0.16
N ARG A 3 -7.36 19.88 -1.50
CA ARG A 3 -8.29 20.57 -2.41
C ARG A 3 -9.73 20.03 -2.33
N ILE A 4 -9.91 18.70 -2.36
CA ILE A 4 -11.25 18.07 -2.25
C ILE A 4 -11.85 18.34 -0.86
N ARG A 5 -11.04 18.31 0.21
CA ARG A 5 -11.50 18.67 1.57
C ARG A 5 -11.92 20.14 1.69
N ARG A 6 -11.18 21.06 1.07
CA ARG A 6 -11.52 22.48 1.06
C ARG A 6 -12.86 22.67 0.35
N PHE A 7 -12.98 22.14 -0.86
CA PHE A 7 -14.23 22.19 -1.62
C PHE A 7 -15.41 21.58 -0.86
N GLN A 8 -15.25 20.43 -0.22
CA GLN A 8 -16.32 19.83 0.59
C GLN A 8 -16.76 20.72 1.76
N ARG A 9 -15.84 21.48 2.36
CA ARG A 9 -16.20 22.42 3.44
C ARG A 9 -16.98 23.62 2.92
N GLU A 10 -16.64 24.11 1.74
CA GLU A 10 -17.28 25.26 1.10
C GLU A 10 -18.65 24.91 0.48
N HIS A 11 -18.78 23.69 -0.06
CA HIS A 11 -19.88 23.32 -0.95
C HIS A 11 -20.70 22.09 -0.49
N GLY A 12 -20.30 21.46 0.60
CA GLY A 12 -20.97 20.29 1.16
C GLY A 12 -20.58 18.94 0.55
N SER A 13 -21.04 17.86 1.17
CA SER A 13 -20.68 16.47 0.84
C SER A 13 -21.25 16.00 -0.50
N ARG A 14 -22.51 16.35 -0.80
CA ARG A 14 -23.21 15.97 -2.03
C ARG A 14 -22.48 16.50 -3.27
N GLN A 15 -22.07 17.77 -3.24
CA GLN A 15 -21.35 18.39 -4.36
C GLN A 15 -19.91 17.84 -4.49
N ALA A 16 -19.27 17.44 -3.39
CA ALA A 16 -17.93 16.85 -3.42
C ALA A 16 -17.88 15.38 -3.88
N GLN A 17 -19.03 14.70 -3.97
CA GLN A 17 -19.11 13.25 -4.23
C GLN A 17 -18.41 12.83 -5.53
N GLY A 18 -18.62 13.55 -6.62
CA GLY A 18 -17.98 13.24 -7.92
C GLY A 18 -16.45 13.32 -7.86
N ARG A 19 -15.92 14.31 -7.12
CA ARG A 19 -14.47 14.49 -6.92
C ARG A 19 -13.88 13.35 -6.09
N TRP A 20 -14.61 12.88 -5.06
CA TRP A 20 -14.23 11.71 -4.28
C TRP A 20 -14.26 10.42 -5.10
N ALA A 21 -15.28 10.24 -5.94
CA ALA A 21 -15.39 9.08 -6.82
C ALA A 21 -14.22 9.04 -7.82
N TYR A 22 -13.87 10.19 -8.41
CA TYR A 22 -12.72 10.33 -9.29
C TYR A 22 -11.41 9.95 -8.58
N ALA A 23 -11.14 10.53 -7.40
CA ALA A 23 -9.95 10.21 -6.62
C ALA A 23 -9.87 8.72 -6.22
N LYS A 24 -11.00 8.10 -5.88
CA LYS A 24 -11.07 6.66 -5.57
C LYS A 24 -10.74 5.80 -6.79
N ARG A 25 -11.22 6.19 -7.98
CA ARG A 25 -10.93 5.49 -9.23
C ARG A 25 -9.43 5.56 -9.56
N LEU A 26 -8.84 6.76 -9.53
CA LEU A 26 -7.41 6.94 -9.75
C LEU A 26 -6.56 6.13 -8.76
N ASN A 27 -6.88 6.18 -7.46
CA ASN A 27 -6.15 5.39 -6.47
C ASN A 27 -6.28 3.87 -6.70
N THR A 28 -7.41 3.41 -7.24
CA THR A 28 -7.62 2.00 -7.58
C THR A 28 -6.75 1.59 -8.76
N GLU A 29 -6.68 2.43 -9.80
CA GLU A 29 -5.81 2.21 -10.95
C GLU A 29 -4.33 2.21 -10.56
N LEU A 30 -3.91 3.17 -9.74
CA LEU A 30 -2.55 3.23 -9.22
C LEU A 30 -2.21 1.98 -8.39
N GLY A 31 -3.14 1.52 -7.55
CA GLY A 31 -2.96 0.27 -6.79
C GLY A 31 -2.79 -0.96 -7.67
N ARG A 32 -3.48 -1.02 -8.82
CA ARG A 32 -3.30 -2.10 -9.81
C ARG A 32 -1.90 -2.04 -10.44
N LYS A 33 -1.46 -0.85 -10.87
CA LYS A 33 -0.13 -0.64 -11.46
C LYS A 33 0.97 -1.03 -10.47
N ILE A 34 0.91 -0.54 -9.23
CA ILE A 34 1.87 -0.90 -8.17
C ILE A 34 1.92 -2.42 -7.96
N ALA A 35 0.77 -3.08 -7.85
CA ALA A 35 0.75 -4.52 -7.63
C ALA A 35 1.37 -5.31 -8.79
N ARG A 36 1.16 -4.85 -10.03
CA ARG A 36 1.79 -5.43 -11.22
C ARG A 36 3.31 -5.26 -11.17
N GLU A 37 3.80 -4.05 -10.92
CA GLU A 37 5.23 -3.76 -10.89
C GLU A 37 5.98 -4.53 -9.80
N ILE A 38 5.39 -4.66 -8.59
CA ILE A 38 5.96 -5.47 -7.50
C ILE A 38 6.19 -6.92 -7.95
N VAL A 39 5.18 -7.53 -8.58
CA VAL A 39 5.25 -8.92 -9.02
C VAL A 39 6.15 -9.09 -10.24
N LEU A 40 6.16 -8.12 -11.15
CA LEU A 40 7.07 -8.10 -12.29
C LEU A 40 8.52 -8.09 -11.81
N TYR A 41 8.87 -7.17 -10.92
CA TYR A 41 10.20 -7.06 -10.36
C TYR A 41 10.64 -8.34 -9.64
N ALA A 42 9.78 -8.90 -8.79
CA ALA A 42 10.08 -10.17 -8.10
C ALA A 42 10.32 -11.32 -9.09
N SER A 43 9.53 -11.38 -10.17
CA SER A 43 9.68 -12.37 -11.24
C SER A 43 11.00 -12.21 -12.00
N GLU A 44 11.36 -10.98 -12.37
CA GLU A 44 12.61 -10.67 -13.07
C GLU A 44 13.83 -11.02 -12.24
N LYS A 45 13.74 -10.83 -10.91
CA LYS A 45 14.78 -11.21 -9.96
C LYS A 45 14.72 -12.66 -9.52
N LYS A 46 13.81 -13.48 -10.08
CA LYS A 46 13.62 -14.89 -9.73
C LYS A 46 13.44 -15.10 -8.21
N ALA A 47 12.75 -14.18 -7.56
CA ALA A 47 12.52 -14.26 -6.12
C ALA A 47 11.49 -15.36 -5.80
N ASP A 48 11.79 -16.23 -4.84
CA ASP A 48 10.87 -17.27 -4.38
C ASP A 48 9.70 -16.73 -3.54
N VAL A 49 9.92 -15.58 -2.89
CA VAL A 49 9.00 -15.00 -1.90
C VAL A 49 8.98 -13.48 -2.00
N ILE A 50 7.78 -12.90 -1.96
CA ILE A 50 7.58 -11.47 -1.65
C ILE A 50 7.14 -11.37 -0.19
N VAL A 51 7.89 -10.61 0.59
CA VAL A 51 7.60 -10.39 2.02
C VAL A 51 6.97 -9.02 2.20
N PHE A 52 5.72 -8.98 2.68
CA PHE A 52 5.06 -7.74 3.08
C PHE A 52 5.16 -7.51 4.58
N GLU A 53 5.09 -6.26 5.01
CA GLU A 53 4.77 -5.95 6.39
C GLU A 53 3.32 -6.37 6.72
N TYR A 54 3.15 -6.94 7.92
CA TYR A 54 1.85 -7.17 8.52
C TYR A 54 1.29 -5.86 9.05
N LEU A 55 0.36 -5.28 8.30
CA LEU A 55 -0.38 -4.09 8.71
C LEU A 55 -1.71 -4.55 9.28
N GLU A 56 -2.08 -4.13 10.50
CA GLU A 56 -3.43 -4.39 11.01
C GLU A 56 -4.47 -3.71 10.10
N MET A 57 -5.44 -4.50 9.64
CA MET A 57 -6.41 -4.08 8.62
C MET A 57 -7.84 -4.10 9.17
N LYS A 58 -8.05 -4.59 10.38
CA LYS A 58 -9.33 -4.58 11.08
C LYS A 58 -9.47 -3.31 11.92
N GLY A 59 -10.72 -2.90 12.16
CA GLY A 59 -11.03 -1.73 12.98
C GLY A 59 -11.29 -0.42 12.23
N LYS A 60 -11.89 0.54 12.96
CA LYS A 60 -12.18 1.87 12.44
C LYS A 60 -10.91 2.72 12.45
N LEU A 61 -10.57 3.30 11.29
CA LEU A 61 -9.49 4.28 11.21
C LEU A 61 -9.88 5.55 12.01
N SER A 62 -8.95 6.02 12.84
CA SER A 62 -9.10 7.21 13.69
C SER A 62 -7.93 8.19 13.49
N GLY A 63 -8.03 9.36 14.12
CA GLY A 63 -6.97 10.37 14.15
C GLY A 63 -6.81 11.22 12.88
N LYS A 64 -5.87 12.18 12.95
CA LYS A 64 -5.64 13.22 11.92
C LYS A 64 -5.24 12.63 10.54
N LYS A 65 -4.64 11.43 10.51
CA LYS A 65 -4.19 10.74 9.29
C LYS A 65 -5.22 9.76 8.71
N LYS A 66 -6.41 9.61 9.32
CA LYS A 66 -7.48 8.67 8.89
C LYS A 66 -7.73 8.70 7.39
N GLN A 67 -7.89 9.89 6.81
CA GLN A 67 -8.19 10.01 5.38
C GLN A 67 -7.04 9.52 4.48
N LYS A 68 -5.79 9.84 4.83
CA LYS A 68 -4.61 9.32 4.12
C LYS A 68 -4.59 7.80 4.19
N LEU A 69 -4.86 7.23 5.36
CA LEU A 69 -4.91 5.78 5.58
C LEU A 69 -6.08 5.09 4.86
N GLN A 70 -7.23 5.75 4.74
CA GLN A 70 -8.40 5.26 4.00
C GLN A 70 -8.11 5.21 2.50
N MET A 71 -7.40 6.22 1.99
CA MET A 71 -7.04 6.31 0.58
C MET A 71 -5.83 5.43 0.23
N TRP A 72 -5.05 5.01 1.22
CA TRP A 72 -3.95 4.07 1.05
C TRP A 72 -4.46 2.65 0.78
N ARG A 73 -4.19 2.18 -0.43
CA ARG A 73 -4.68 0.91 -0.97
C ARG A 73 -3.92 -0.33 -0.49
N LYS A 74 -3.28 -0.28 0.68
CA LYS A 74 -2.44 -1.37 1.24
C LYS A 74 -3.06 -2.77 1.11
N ARG A 75 -4.33 -2.92 1.49
CA ARG A 75 -5.11 -4.17 1.38
C ARG A 75 -5.20 -4.68 -0.05
N ASP A 76 -5.62 -3.79 -0.94
CA ASP A 76 -5.89 -4.11 -2.34
C ASP A 76 -4.59 -4.42 -3.09
N ILE A 77 -3.50 -3.70 -2.79
CA ILE A 77 -2.17 -3.98 -3.33
C ILE A 77 -1.71 -5.37 -2.89
N GLN A 78 -1.67 -5.68 -1.58
CA GLN A 78 -1.24 -7.00 -1.11
C GLN A 78 -2.08 -8.15 -1.68
N LYS A 79 -3.41 -7.96 -1.75
CA LYS A 79 -4.32 -8.97 -2.35
C LYS A 79 -4.02 -9.20 -3.83
N ARG A 80 -3.84 -8.13 -4.62
CA ARG A 80 -3.54 -8.21 -6.05
C ARG A 80 -2.15 -8.77 -6.32
N CYS A 81 -1.17 -8.43 -5.49
CA CYS A 81 0.15 -9.03 -5.56
C CYS A 81 0.04 -10.54 -5.37
N GLY A 82 -0.66 -11.01 -4.32
CA GLY A 82 -0.84 -12.45 -4.10
C GLY A 82 -1.50 -13.18 -5.27
N GLN A 83 -2.55 -12.60 -5.86
CA GLN A 83 -3.22 -13.19 -7.03
C GLN A 83 -2.31 -13.28 -8.27
N GLN A 84 -1.46 -12.26 -8.49
CA GLN A 84 -0.54 -12.22 -9.64
C GLN A 84 0.71 -13.08 -9.40
N ALA A 85 1.26 -13.05 -8.19
CA ALA A 85 2.44 -13.80 -7.77
C ALA A 85 2.21 -15.31 -7.82
N HIS A 86 1.01 -15.78 -7.43
CA HIS A 86 0.66 -17.19 -7.49
C HIS A 86 0.75 -17.78 -8.90
N ARG A 87 0.45 -17.00 -9.95
CA ARG A 87 0.59 -17.42 -11.35
C ARG A 87 2.03 -17.57 -11.82
N LYS A 88 2.98 -17.08 -11.01
CA LYS A 88 4.43 -17.10 -11.25
C LYS A 88 5.15 -17.97 -10.22
N GLU A 89 4.40 -18.75 -9.44
CA GLU A 89 4.93 -19.61 -8.36
C GLU A 89 5.68 -18.85 -7.25
N ILE A 90 5.49 -17.52 -7.18
CA ILE A 90 6.08 -16.66 -6.14
C ILE A 90 5.17 -16.68 -4.91
N ARG A 91 5.74 -17.04 -3.75
CA ARG A 91 5.01 -17.09 -2.49
C ARG A 91 4.85 -15.68 -1.89
N ILE A 92 3.79 -15.48 -1.11
CA ILE A 92 3.63 -14.27 -0.30
C ILE A 92 3.83 -14.63 1.16
N SER A 93 4.72 -13.89 1.84
CA SER A 93 4.89 -13.95 3.29
C SER A 93 4.58 -12.60 3.93
N ARG A 94 4.41 -12.60 5.26
CA ARG A 94 4.26 -11.37 6.04
C ARG A 94 5.14 -11.41 7.29
N ILE A 95 5.73 -10.27 7.64
CA ILE A 95 6.52 -10.09 8.86
C ILE A 95 5.87 -9.07 9.80
N CYS A 96 6.17 -9.16 11.09
CA CYS A 96 5.76 -8.14 12.06
C CYS A 96 6.34 -6.78 11.66
N ALA A 97 5.48 -5.76 11.56
CA ALA A 97 5.89 -4.41 11.18
C ALA A 97 6.41 -3.57 12.35
N TRP A 98 6.47 -4.13 13.57
CA TRP A 98 6.94 -3.39 14.74
C TRP A 98 8.44 -3.11 14.61
N ASN A 99 8.81 -1.84 14.79
CA ASN A 99 10.18 -1.34 14.75
C ASN A 99 10.97 -1.53 13.45
N THR A 100 10.38 -2.12 12.39
CA THR A 100 11.07 -2.38 11.11
C THR A 100 11.63 -1.11 10.48
N SER A 101 10.87 0.00 10.50
CA SER A 101 11.34 1.29 9.97
C SER A 101 12.15 2.11 10.98
N ARG A 102 11.98 1.87 12.29
CA ARG A 102 12.66 2.64 13.35
C ARG A 102 14.09 2.15 13.57
N LEU A 103 14.31 0.85 13.44
CA LEU A 103 15.59 0.16 13.63
C LEU A 103 16.14 -0.35 12.29
N ALA A 104 15.65 0.18 11.17
CA ALA A 104 16.16 -0.19 9.85
C ALA A 104 17.65 0.13 9.79
N PHE A 105 18.44 -0.86 9.38
CA PHE A 105 19.84 -0.65 9.04
C PHE A 105 19.94 0.37 7.91
N ASP A 106 20.78 1.39 8.08
CA ASP A 106 20.90 2.51 7.15
C ASP A 106 21.80 2.21 5.95
N GLY A 107 22.42 1.03 5.92
CA GLY A 107 23.31 0.59 4.85
C GLY A 107 24.78 0.88 5.10
N SER A 108 25.15 1.41 6.27
CA SER A 108 26.53 1.80 6.59
C SER A 108 27.26 0.78 7.48
N GLY A 109 28.56 0.60 7.26
CA GLY A 109 29.42 -0.31 8.04
C GLY A 109 29.61 -1.70 7.42
N GLU A 110 30.58 -2.45 7.93
CA GLU A 110 30.83 -3.84 7.52
C GLU A 110 29.74 -4.76 8.07
N ILE A 111 29.10 -5.49 7.16
CA ILE A 111 28.14 -6.53 7.51
C ILE A 111 28.90 -7.85 7.53
N ALA A 112 29.19 -8.37 8.72
CA ALA A 112 29.59 -9.77 8.85
C ALA A 112 28.42 -10.65 8.39
N ARG A 113 28.65 -11.42 7.33
CA ARG A 113 27.75 -12.48 6.90
C ARG A 113 28.50 -13.78 7.13
N ASP A 114 28.15 -14.45 8.21
CA ASP A 114 28.54 -15.82 8.54
C ASP A 114 27.74 -16.85 7.73
#